data_AF-A0AAV9N2L1-F1
#
_entry.id   AF-A0AAV9N2L1-F1
#
_cell.length_a   1.000
_cell.length_b   1.000
_cell.length_c   1.000
_cell.angle_alpha   90.00
_cell.angle_beta   90.00
_cell.angle_gamma   90.00
#
_symmetry.space_group_name_H-M   'P 1'
#
loop_
_entity.id
_entity.type
_entity.pdbx_description
1 polymer ?
#
loop_
_entity_poly.entity_id
_entity_poly.type
_entity_poly.pdbx_seq_one_letter_code
_entity_poly.pdbx_strand_id
1 'polypeptide(L)'
;MYSTRYLRRPMFPFVCNGDAANEFANNSPPRSTHPLFDLGTGFGIIDKILPAEEATELRTIFTDLSRYTLAVDDFVMGRPEALSRRNLANERNLTQHNLMSKCPDFDDPDHELSEAFYTSCWLAAAIYSLLSVFPMAQWNAPFAILSQRLKVQISSTTVQERWNEVPLLMLWITIMGAISSSDFLEHSWYISVLERLVYRLEISSWEDVKSELEKFLWYDNISSPDGYMIWKEIENSSPFSA
;
A
#
# COMPACT_ATOMS: atom_id res chain seq x y z
N MET A 1 -11.26 -14.68 0.06
CA MET A 1 -10.17 -15.38 0.77
C MET A 1 -9.28 -16.18 -0.17
N TYR A 2 -9.84 -17.00 -1.09
CA TYR A 2 -9.03 -17.74 -2.09
C TYR A 2 -8.19 -16.81 -2.98
N SER A 3 -8.82 -15.80 -3.59
CA SER A 3 -8.15 -14.79 -4.43
C SER A 3 -6.93 -14.16 -3.74
N THR A 4 -7.11 -13.68 -2.51
CA THR A 4 -6.06 -13.03 -1.72
C THR A 4 -4.91 -13.98 -1.37
N ARG A 5 -5.21 -15.23 -0.97
CA ARG A 5 -4.18 -16.20 -0.58
C ARG A 5 -3.30 -16.61 -1.76
N TYR A 6 -3.90 -16.75 -2.94
CA TYR A 6 -3.21 -17.21 -4.14
C TYR A 6 -2.80 -16.09 -5.10
N LEU A 7 -3.04 -14.82 -4.72
CA LEU A 7 -2.79 -13.65 -5.56
C LEU A 7 -3.39 -13.79 -6.96
N ARG A 8 -4.71 -13.99 -7.00
CA ARG A 8 -5.49 -14.15 -8.24
C ARG A 8 -6.76 -13.31 -8.22
N ARG A 9 -7.25 -12.99 -9.41
CA ARG A 9 -8.55 -12.31 -9.57
C ARG A 9 -9.69 -13.16 -9.00
N PRO A 10 -10.69 -12.56 -8.32
CA PRO A 10 -11.88 -13.28 -7.88
C PRO A 10 -12.64 -13.88 -9.07
N MET A 11 -13.09 -15.13 -8.94
CA MET A 11 -13.92 -15.79 -9.98
C MET A 11 -15.36 -15.27 -10.02
N PHE A 12 -15.82 -14.65 -8.94
CA PHE A 12 -17.20 -14.20 -8.77
C PHE A 12 -17.26 -12.69 -8.50
N PRO A 13 -18.32 -12.01 -8.94
CA PRO A 13 -18.54 -10.61 -8.61
C PRO A 13 -18.73 -10.44 -7.10
N PHE A 14 -18.48 -9.22 -6.61
CA PHE A 14 -18.76 -8.90 -5.22
C PHE A 14 -20.27 -8.89 -4.97
N VAL A 15 -20.69 -9.47 -3.84
CA VAL A 15 -22.07 -9.44 -3.37
C VAL A 15 -22.10 -8.73 -2.03
N CYS A 16 -22.75 -7.57 -1.97
CA CYS A 16 -22.89 -6.79 -0.74
C CYS A 16 -23.98 -7.38 0.15
N ASN A 17 -23.76 -7.41 1.46
CA ASN A 17 -24.75 -7.90 2.42
C ASN A 17 -25.72 -6.77 2.84
N GLY A 18 -26.82 -6.60 2.10
CA GLY A 18 -27.92 -5.66 2.41
C GLY A 18 -27.71 -4.26 1.82
N ASP A 19 -28.44 -3.26 2.34
CA ASP A 19 -28.45 -1.87 1.84
C ASP A 19 -27.18 -1.03 2.15
N ALA A 20 -26.10 -1.69 2.62
CA ALA A 20 -24.88 -1.04 3.12
C ALA A 20 -24.19 -0.13 2.07
N ALA A 21 -24.32 -0.44 0.78
CA ALA A 21 -23.75 0.37 -0.30
C ALA A 21 -24.29 1.81 -0.33
N ASN A 22 -25.54 2.03 0.10
CA ASN A 22 -26.16 3.35 0.10
C ASN A 22 -25.76 4.20 1.31
N GLU A 23 -25.36 3.60 2.43
CA GLU A 23 -24.99 4.36 3.64
C GLU A 23 -23.57 4.94 3.55
N PHE A 24 -22.63 4.24 2.89
CA PHE A 24 -21.25 4.71 2.76
C PHE A 24 -21.13 5.98 1.91
N ALA A 25 -21.85 6.02 0.77
CA ALA A 25 -21.86 7.17 -0.12
C ALA A 25 -22.49 8.42 0.51
N ASN A 26 -23.40 8.24 1.48
CA ASN A 26 -24.18 9.32 2.09
C ASN A 26 -23.56 9.87 3.39
N ASN A 27 -22.74 9.09 4.10
CA ASN A 27 -22.27 9.44 5.45
C ASN A 27 -20.78 9.80 5.54
N SER A 28 -20.05 9.82 4.42
CA SER A 28 -18.63 10.19 4.45
C SER A 28 -18.47 11.71 4.61
N PRO A 29 -17.83 12.22 5.68
CA PRO A 29 -17.57 13.64 5.82
C PRO A 29 -16.60 14.12 4.73
N PRO A 30 -16.58 15.44 4.44
CA PRO A 30 -15.61 16.00 3.52
C PRO A 30 -14.18 15.66 3.96
N ARG A 31 -13.38 15.09 3.05
CA ARG A 31 -11.97 14.72 3.31
C ARG A 31 -11.16 15.87 3.92
N SER A 32 -11.49 17.11 3.57
CA SER A 32 -10.80 18.33 4.04
C SER A 32 -10.91 18.60 5.54
N THR A 33 -11.85 17.97 6.25
CA THR A 33 -12.01 18.15 7.71
C THR A 33 -11.52 16.94 8.51
N HIS A 34 -11.09 15.87 7.85
CA HIS A 34 -10.64 14.65 8.51
C HIS A 34 -9.17 14.79 8.95
N PRO A 35 -8.73 14.30 10.14
CA PRO A 35 -7.34 14.41 10.58
C PRO A 35 -6.31 13.80 9.61
N LEU A 36 -6.68 12.72 8.94
CA LEU A 36 -5.91 12.06 7.87
C LEU A 36 -6.22 12.63 6.47
N PHE A 37 -6.48 13.93 6.32
CA PHE A 37 -6.89 14.52 5.03
C PHE A 37 -5.83 14.34 3.92
N ASP A 38 -4.56 14.28 4.29
CA ASP A 38 -3.42 14.08 3.38
C ASP A 38 -3.25 12.63 2.91
N LEU A 39 -3.89 11.65 3.56
CA LEU A 39 -3.81 10.24 3.20
C LEU A 39 -4.08 10.09 1.70
N GLY A 40 -3.25 9.34 0.98
CA GLY A 40 -3.41 9.07 -0.45
C GLY A 40 -3.23 10.25 -1.41
N THR A 41 -2.94 11.47 -0.95
CA THR A 41 -2.65 12.63 -1.84
C THR A 41 -1.34 12.47 -2.62
N GLY A 42 -0.37 11.75 -2.06
CA GLY A 42 0.93 11.45 -2.67
C GLY A 42 0.84 10.62 -3.95
N PHE A 43 -0.27 9.91 -4.18
CA PHE A 43 -0.46 9.11 -5.40
C PHE A 43 -0.75 9.93 -6.65
N GLY A 44 -0.95 11.26 -6.56
CA GLY A 44 -1.16 12.11 -7.74
C GLY A 44 -0.02 12.06 -8.77
N ILE A 45 1.15 11.54 -8.37
CA ILE A 45 2.30 11.35 -9.25
C ILE A 45 2.09 10.24 -10.31
N ILE A 46 1.19 9.28 -10.08
CA ILE A 46 1.01 8.13 -10.99
C ILE A 46 0.53 8.54 -12.38
N ASP A 47 -0.19 9.66 -12.46
CA ASP A 47 -0.71 10.23 -13.72
C ASP A 47 0.40 10.70 -14.66
N LYS A 48 1.59 10.98 -14.11
CA LYS A 48 2.77 11.39 -14.87
C LYS A 48 3.61 10.20 -15.33
N ILE A 49 3.47 9.06 -14.65
CA ILE A 49 4.34 7.90 -14.89
C ILE A 49 3.67 6.74 -15.60
N LEU A 50 2.35 6.61 -15.52
CA LEU A 50 1.62 5.50 -16.11
C LEU A 50 0.71 5.98 -17.25
N PRO A 51 0.39 5.08 -18.21
CA PRO A 51 -0.70 5.30 -19.15
C PRO A 51 -2.02 5.66 -18.44
N ALA A 52 -2.86 6.43 -19.12
CA ALA A 52 -4.09 6.97 -18.53
C ALA A 52 -5.03 5.88 -17.97
N GLU A 53 -5.12 4.74 -18.63
CA GLU A 53 -5.94 3.60 -18.19
C GLU A 53 -5.42 3.01 -16.88
N GLU A 54 -4.16 2.57 -16.85
CA GLU A 54 -3.49 2.03 -15.67
C GLU A 54 -3.50 3.00 -14.48
N ALA A 55 -3.22 4.28 -14.74
CA ALA A 55 -3.27 5.32 -13.72
C ALA A 55 -4.68 5.44 -13.13
N THR A 56 -5.73 5.36 -13.96
CA THR A 56 -7.12 5.40 -13.50
C THR A 56 -7.48 4.21 -12.63
N GLU A 57 -7.00 3.02 -12.99
CA GLU A 57 -7.22 1.82 -12.19
C GLU A 57 -6.56 1.93 -10.81
N LEU A 58 -5.28 2.31 -10.76
CA LEU A 58 -4.56 2.48 -9.49
C LEU A 58 -5.14 3.61 -8.64
N ARG A 59 -5.53 4.74 -9.24
CA ARG A 59 -6.24 5.81 -8.51
C ARG A 59 -7.50 5.30 -7.84
N THR A 60 -8.25 4.43 -8.51
CA THR A 60 -9.46 3.83 -7.95
C THR A 60 -9.11 2.95 -6.75
N ILE A 61 -8.10 2.07 -6.88
CA ILE A 61 -7.62 1.21 -5.80
C ILE A 61 -7.15 2.02 -4.59
N PHE A 62 -6.29 3.01 -4.81
CA PHE A 62 -5.75 3.86 -3.74
C PHE A 62 -6.84 4.70 -3.07
N THR A 63 -7.83 5.16 -3.85
CA THR A 63 -8.99 5.88 -3.31
C THR A 63 -9.82 4.97 -2.42
N ASP A 64 -10.12 3.75 -2.84
CA ASP A 64 -10.90 2.78 -2.05
C ASP A 64 -10.17 2.41 -0.75
N LEU A 65 -8.87 2.10 -0.82
CA LEU A 65 -8.03 1.82 0.35
C LEU A 65 -7.94 3.01 1.31
N SER A 66 -7.78 4.23 0.77
CA SER A 66 -7.78 5.46 1.57
C SER A 66 -9.11 5.64 2.27
N ARG A 67 -10.23 5.58 1.54
CA ARG A 67 -11.58 5.75 2.08
C ARG A 67 -11.88 4.76 3.19
N TYR A 68 -11.53 3.49 3.00
CA TYR A 68 -11.68 2.50 4.06
C TYR A 68 -10.83 2.83 5.30
N THR A 69 -9.58 3.27 5.10
CA THR A 69 -8.68 3.65 6.21
C THR A 69 -9.26 4.83 7.01
N LEU A 70 -9.81 5.85 6.33
CA LEU A 70 -10.52 6.97 6.98
C LEU A 70 -11.71 6.46 7.81
N ALA A 71 -12.54 5.59 7.22
CA ALA A 71 -13.70 5.03 7.91
C ALA A 71 -13.34 4.19 9.15
N VAL A 72 -12.20 3.48 9.11
CA VAL A 72 -11.67 2.76 10.28
C VAL A 72 -11.19 3.75 11.34
N ASP A 73 -10.48 4.80 10.96
CA ASP A 73 -10.02 5.83 11.89
C ASP A 73 -11.21 6.51 12.59
N ASP A 74 -12.24 6.91 11.84
CA ASP A 74 -13.50 7.46 12.38
C ASP A 74 -14.13 6.52 13.42
N PHE A 75 -14.19 5.22 13.11
CA PHE A 75 -14.73 4.21 14.02
C PHE A 75 -13.90 4.02 15.27
N VAL A 76 -12.57 3.93 15.14
CA VAL A 76 -11.65 3.77 16.29
C VAL A 76 -11.71 5.00 17.20
N MET A 77 -11.80 6.19 16.63
CA MET A 77 -11.85 7.46 17.36
C MET A 77 -13.27 7.82 17.84
N GLY A 78 -14.28 7.02 17.50
CA GLY A 78 -15.67 7.23 17.92
C GLY A 78 -16.29 8.51 17.36
N ARG A 79 -15.91 8.91 16.14
CA ARG A 79 -16.43 10.13 15.51
C ARG A 79 -17.90 9.97 15.10
N PRO A 80 -18.69 11.06 15.05
CA PRO A 80 -20.12 10.99 14.66
C PRO A 80 -20.37 10.33 13.30
N GLU A 81 -19.43 10.44 12.40
CA GLU A 81 -19.50 9.93 11.03
C GLU A 81 -19.06 8.46 10.90
N ALA A 82 -18.66 7.85 12.01
CA ALA A 82 -18.22 6.46 12.05
C ALA A 82 -19.31 5.51 11.53
N LEU A 83 -18.90 4.63 10.63
CA LEU A 83 -19.76 3.57 10.13
C LEU A 83 -20.05 2.52 11.21
N SER A 84 -21.20 1.86 11.08
CA SER A 84 -21.48 0.67 11.87
C SER A 84 -20.44 -0.42 11.61
N ARG A 85 -20.20 -1.29 12.60
CA ARG A 85 -19.30 -2.45 12.46
C ARG A 85 -19.65 -3.35 11.28
N ARG A 86 -20.96 -3.49 10.99
CA ARG A 86 -21.45 -4.29 9.86
C ARG A 86 -21.04 -3.64 8.53
N ASN A 87 -21.18 -2.33 8.41
CA ASN A 87 -20.82 -1.60 7.19
C ASN A 87 -19.32 -1.59 6.99
N LEU A 88 -18.52 -1.38 8.04
CA LEU A 88 -17.06 -1.54 7.96
C LEU A 88 -16.67 -2.92 7.46
N ALA A 89 -17.30 -3.99 7.94
CA ALA A 89 -17.01 -5.34 7.47
C ALA A 89 -17.35 -5.54 5.98
N ASN A 90 -18.44 -4.93 5.50
CA ASN A 90 -18.82 -4.96 4.09
C ASN A 90 -17.84 -4.16 3.23
N GLU A 91 -17.51 -2.93 3.63
CA GLU A 91 -16.56 -2.04 2.93
C GLU A 91 -15.16 -2.64 2.87
N ARG A 92 -14.71 -3.28 3.95
CA ARG A 92 -13.46 -4.03 3.96
C ARG A 92 -13.43 -5.09 2.88
N ASN A 93 -14.50 -5.89 2.78
CA ASN A 93 -14.58 -6.99 1.84
C ASN A 93 -14.71 -6.47 0.39
N LEU A 94 -15.43 -5.36 0.18
CA LEU A 94 -15.56 -4.68 -1.11
C LEU A 94 -14.20 -4.12 -1.56
N THR A 95 -13.53 -3.36 -0.69
CA THR A 95 -12.20 -2.79 -0.94
C THR A 95 -11.21 -3.88 -1.31
N GLN A 96 -11.18 -4.98 -0.53
CA GLN A 96 -10.31 -6.11 -0.82
C GLN A 96 -10.70 -6.81 -2.13
N HIS A 97 -11.99 -6.93 -2.46
CA HIS A 97 -12.44 -7.50 -3.73
C HIS A 97 -12.03 -6.62 -4.92
N ASN A 98 -12.22 -5.31 -4.84
CA ASN A 98 -11.83 -4.36 -5.89
C ASN A 98 -10.33 -4.42 -6.17
N LEU A 99 -9.50 -4.40 -5.11
CA LEU A 99 -8.05 -4.56 -5.23
C LEU A 99 -7.68 -5.87 -5.93
N MET A 100 -8.24 -6.99 -5.48
CA MET A 100 -7.93 -8.30 -6.07
C MET A 100 -8.47 -8.46 -7.49
N SER A 101 -9.55 -7.79 -7.85
CA SER A 101 -10.11 -7.82 -9.21
C SER A 101 -9.18 -7.19 -10.25
N LYS A 102 -8.28 -6.30 -9.79
CA LYS A 102 -7.23 -5.67 -10.58
C LYS A 102 -5.85 -6.31 -10.38
N CYS A 103 -5.81 -7.53 -9.83
CA CYS A 103 -4.57 -8.29 -9.70
C CYS A 103 -3.89 -8.43 -11.07
N PRO A 104 -2.59 -8.09 -11.18
CA PRO A 104 -1.78 -8.39 -12.35
C PRO A 104 -1.81 -9.89 -12.65
N ASP A 105 -1.71 -10.25 -13.92
CA ASP A 105 -1.59 -11.66 -14.30
C ASP A 105 -0.13 -12.08 -14.23
N PHE A 106 0.25 -12.64 -13.09
CA PHE A 106 1.62 -13.08 -12.85
C PHE A 106 1.98 -14.39 -13.57
N ASP A 107 1.00 -15.08 -14.14
CA ASP A 107 1.21 -16.35 -14.86
C ASP A 107 1.33 -16.11 -16.39
N ASP A 108 1.09 -14.89 -16.88
CA ASP A 108 1.19 -14.51 -18.29
C ASP A 108 2.67 -14.26 -18.69
N PRO A 109 3.26 -15.06 -19.60
CA PRO A 109 4.63 -14.85 -20.06
C PRO A 109 4.80 -13.60 -20.94
N ASP A 110 3.70 -13.09 -21.51
CA ASP A 110 3.67 -11.87 -22.30
C ASP A 110 3.41 -10.61 -21.45
N HIS A 111 3.31 -10.76 -20.12
CA HIS A 111 3.19 -9.64 -19.19
C HIS A 111 4.44 -8.76 -19.31
N GLU A 112 4.30 -7.67 -20.07
CA GLU A 112 5.42 -6.86 -20.48
C GLU A 112 6.12 -6.24 -19.26
N LEU A 113 7.46 -6.20 -19.31
CA LEU A 113 8.29 -5.39 -18.41
C LEU A 113 7.90 -3.89 -18.42
N SER A 114 7.03 -3.46 -19.34
CA SER A 114 6.47 -2.11 -19.42
C SER A 114 5.44 -1.81 -18.30
N GLU A 115 4.84 -2.84 -17.69
CA GLU A 115 3.86 -2.71 -16.58
C GLU A 115 4.50 -2.74 -15.18
N ALA A 116 5.84 -2.69 -15.09
CA ALA A 116 6.56 -2.89 -13.84
C ALA A 116 6.20 -1.87 -12.74
N PHE A 117 5.91 -0.62 -13.11
CA PHE A 117 5.43 0.40 -12.17
C PHE A 117 4.02 0.12 -11.67
N TYR A 118 3.11 -0.26 -12.58
CA TYR A 118 1.75 -0.63 -12.21
C TYR A 118 1.78 -1.80 -11.22
N THR A 119 2.53 -2.84 -11.57
CA THR A 119 2.69 -4.05 -10.75
C THR A 119 3.32 -3.74 -9.40
N SER A 120 4.35 -2.88 -9.35
CA SER A 120 4.99 -2.46 -8.09
C SER A 120 4.01 -1.72 -7.17
N CYS A 121 3.23 -0.79 -7.74
CA CYS A 121 2.18 -0.07 -7.02
C CYS A 121 1.10 -1.01 -6.49
N TRP A 122 0.64 -1.94 -7.32
CA TRP A 122 -0.38 -2.92 -6.93
C TRP A 122 0.12 -3.86 -5.84
N LEU A 123 1.35 -4.38 -5.95
CA LEU A 123 1.96 -5.26 -4.94
C LEU A 123 2.10 -4.54 -3.59
N ALA A 124 2.56 -3.29 -3.58
CA ALA A 124 2.62 -2.48 -2.36
C ALA A 124 1.23 -2.22 -1.77
N ALA A 125 0.21 -1.95 -2.61
CA ALA A 125 -1.18 -1.81 -2.17
C ALA A 125 -1.74 -3.11 -1.58
N ALA A 126 -1.41 -4.26 -2.17
CA ALA A 126 -1.76 -5.58 -1.64
C ALA A 126 -1.14 -5.85 -0.28
N ILE A 127 0.15 -5.50 -0.10
CA ILE A 127 0.82 -5.57 1.20
C ILE A 127 0.11 -4.68 2.22
N TYR A 128 -0.10 -3.39 1.91
CA TYR A 128 -0.81 -2.47 2.80
C TYR A 128 -2.20 -2.99 3.17
N SER A 129 -2.94 -3.52 2.20
CA SER A 129 -4.27 -4.08 2.45
C SER A 129 -4.20 -5.25 3.43
N LEU A 130 -3.23 -6.15 3.29
CA LEU A 130 -3.05 -7.29 4.19
C LEU A 130 -2.57 -6.93 5.59
N LEU A 131 -2.00 -5.74 5.77
CA LEU A 131 -1.61 -5.19 7.07
C LEU A 131 -2.77 -4.46 7.75
N SER A 132 -3.45 -3.57 7.00
CA SER A 132 -4.33 -2.55 7.59
C SER A 132 -5.81 -2.75 7.27
N VAL A 133 -6.15 -3.26 6.08
CA VAL A 133 -7.54 -3.34 5.60
C VAL A 133 -8.14 -4.71 5.90
N PHE A 134 -7.53 -5.75 5.35
CA PHE A 134 -7.88 -7.15 5.53
C PHE A 134 -6.74 -7.86 6.27
N PRO A 135 -6.54 -7.57 7.57
CA PRO A 135 -5.40 -8.08 8.32
C PRO A 135 -5.38 -9.61 8.29
N MET A 136 -4.30 -10.17 7.75
CA MET A 136 -4.06 -11.61 7.72
C MET A 136 -2.87 -11.94 8.59
N ALA A 137 -3.01 -12.99 9.40
CA ALA A 137 -1.89 -13.52 10.16
C ALA A 137 -0.75 -13.91 9.21
N GLN A 138 0.49 -13.67 9.64
CA GLN A 138 1.69 -13.80 8.82
C GLN A 138 1.84 -15.18 8.14
N TRP A 139 1.48 -16.26 8.83
CA TRP A 139 1.52 -17.63 8.28
C TRP A 139 0.47 -17.92 7.19
N ASN A 140 -0.57 -17.08 7.08
CA ASN A 140 -1.64 -17.22 6.09
C ASN A 140 -1.52 -16.20 4.94
N ALA A 141 -0.81 -15.10 5.16
CA ALA A 141 -0.60 -14.04 4.19
C ALA A 141 0.52 -14.42 3.21
N PRO A 142 0.37 -14.13 1.91
CA PRO A 142 1.41 -14.40 0.91
C PRO A 142 2.56 -13.37 0.95
N PHE A 143 2.99 -12.91 2.12
CA PHE A 143 3.99 -11.84 2.27
C PHE A 143 5.35 -12.18 1.65
N ALA A 144 5.81 -13.43 1.77
CA ALA A 144 7.03 -13.88 1.10
C ALA A 144 6.95 -13.72 -0.43
N ILE A 145 5.84 -14.15 -1.03
CA ILE A 145 5.64 -14.07 -2.49
C ILE A 145 5.48 -12.62 -2.93
N LEU A 146 4.72 -11.80 -2.17
CA LEU A 146 4.52 -10.39 -2.46
C LEU A 146 5.85 -9.62 -2.42
N SER A 147 6.63 -9.79 -1.36
CA SER A 147 7.92 -9.12 -1.19
C SER A 147 8.95 -9.56 -2.24
N GLN A 148 8.99 -10.85 -2.57
CA GLN A 148 9.88 -11.36 -3.62
C GLN A 148 9.50 -10.80 -4.99
N ARG A 149 8.22 -10.84 -5.37
CA ARG A 149 7.74 -10.29 -6.65
C ARG A 149 7.98 -8.79 -6.72
N LEU A 150 7.73 -8.07 -5.62
CA LEU A 150 7.94 -6.63 -5.58
C LEU A 150 9.41 -6.27 -5.78
N LYS A 151 10.33 -7.00 -5.14
CA LYS A 151 11.77 -6.84 -5.35
C LYS A 151 12.16 -7.03 -6.82
N VAL A 152 11.60 -8.04 -7.49
CA VAL A 152 11.86 -8.29 -8.92
C VAL A 152 11.42 -7.09 -9.77
N GLN A 153 10.20 -6.57 -9.55
CA GLN A 153 9.67 -5.43 -10.31
C GLN A 153 10.48 -4.16 -10.09
N ILE A 154 10.78 -3.86 -8.82
CA ILE A 154 11.60 -2.71 -8.42
C ILE A 154 13.01 -2.81 -9.00
N SER A 155 13.57 -4.02 -9.14
CA SER A 155 14.91 -4.25 -9.70
C SER A 155 14.95 -4.21 -11.25
N SER A 156 13.79 -4.12 -11.91
CA SER A 156 13.73 -4.06 -13.38
C SER A 156 14.34 -2.76 -13.91
N THR A 157 14.96 -2.83 -15.09
CA THR A 157 15.57 -1.66 -15.74
C THR A 157 14.55 -0.53 -15.94
N THR A 158 13.33 -0.86 -16.36
CA THR A 158 12.22 0.09 -16.55
C THR A 158 11.95 0.93 -15.30
N VAL A 159 11.92 0.30 -14.12
CA VAL A 159 11.69 1.00 -12.85
C VAL A 159 12.92 1.76 -12.40
N GLN A 160 14.11 1.18 -12.55
CA GLN A 160 15.38 1.82 -12.17
C GLN A 160 15.64 3.12 -12.94
N GLU A 161 15.33 3.16 -14.24
CA GLU A 161 15.54 4.35 -15.08
C GLU A 161 14.69 5.55 -14.63
N ARG A 162 13.48 5.30 -14.14
CA ARG A 162 12.52 6.34 -13.76
C ARG A 162 12.39 6.54 -12.24
N TRP A 163 13.19 5.82 -11.47
CA TRP A 163 13.21 5.86 -10.02
C TRP A 163 13.36 7.28 -9.44
N ASN A 164 14.11 8.13 -10.15
CA ASN A 164 14.38 9.51 -9.75
C ASN A 164 13.19 10.45 -9.99
N GLU A 165 12.26 10.08 -10.86
CA GLU A 165 11.06 10.88 -11.14
C GLU A 165 10.04 10.80 -9.99
N VAL A 166 10.06 9.70 -9.22
CA VAL A 166 9.03 9.37 -8.22
C VAL A 166 9.59 8.90 -6.88
N PRO A 167 10.55 9.64 -6.27
CA PRO A 167 11.33 9.16 -5.15
C PRO A 167 10.51 8.83 -3.90
N LEU A 168 9.48 9.63 -3.59
CA LEU A 168 8.60 9.43 -2.44
C LEU A 168 7.65 8.24 -2.62
N LEU A 169 7.17 8.01 -3.84
CA LEU A 169 6.40 6.81 -4.17
C LEU A 169 7.29 5.57 -4.01
N MET A 170 8.53 5.62 -4.50
CA MET A 170 9.49 4.53 -4.31
C MET A 170 9.82 4.29 -2.85
N LEU A 171 9.89 5.33 -2.01
CA LEU A 171 10.04 5.19 -0.57
C LEU A 171 8.88 4.38 0.01
N TRP A 172 7.63 4.77 -0.27
CA TRP A 172 6.44 4.08 0.22
C TRP A 172 6.40 2.61 -0.26
N ILE A 173 6.62 2.37 -1.56
CA ILE A 173 6.65 1.01 -2.14
C ILE A 173 7.72 0.15 -1.45
N THR A 174 8.93 0.69 -1.28
CA THR A 174 10.06 -0.05 -0.73
C THR A 174 9.84 -0.36 0.76
N ILE A 175 9.23 0.55 1.53
CA ILE A 175 8.86 0.30 2.93
C ILE A 175 7.80 -0.80 3.03
N MET A 176 6.79 -0.82 2.16
CA MET A 176 5.83 -1.94 2.13
C MET A 176 6.53 -3.28 1.86
N GLY A 177 7.47 -3.30 0.91
CA GLY A 177 8.32 -4.46 0.67
C GLY A 177 9.17 -4.89 1.87
N ALA A 178 9.75 -3.94 2.61
CA ALA A 178 10.50 -4.19 3.84
C ALA A 178 9.61 -4.81 4.94
N ILE A 179 8.44 -4.22 5.21
CA ILE A 179 7.51 -4.74 6.24
C ILE A 179 7.10 -6.18 5.92
N SER A 180 6.72 -6.44 4.67
CA SER A 180 6.34 -7.79 4.22
C SER A 180 7.49 -8.79 4.14
N SER A 181 8.75 -8.33 4.24
CA SER A 181 9.92 -9.20 4.18
C SER A 181 10.59 -9.47 5.52
N SER A 182 10.07 -8.96 6.64
CA SER A 182 10.73 -9.00 7.97
C SER A 182 11.32 -10.37 8.38
N ASP A 183 10.68 -11.48 8.01
CA ASP A 183 11.15 -12.85 8.32
C ASP A 183 11.79 -13.60 7.13
N PHE A 184 12.12 -12.88 6.05
CA PHE A 184 12.57 -13.45 4.78
C PHE A 184 13.92 -12.87 4.34
N LEU A 185 14.61 -13.61 3.46
CA LEU A 185 15.97 -13.26 3.01
C LEU A 185 16.04 -11.92 2.29
N GLU A 186 14.93 -11.52 1.67
CA GLU A 186 14.78 -10.29 0.91
C GLU A 186 14.87 -9.03 1.80
N HIS A 187 14.67 -9.13 3.11
CA HIS A 187 14.61 -7.98 4.01
C HIS A 187 15.86 -7.09 3.92
N SER A 188 17.04 -7.70 4.02
CA SER A 188 18.34 -7.01 3.92
C SER A 188 18.51 -6.20 2.64
N TRP A 189 17.95 -6.69 1.52
CA TRP A 189 17.96 -5.98 0.25
C TRP A 189 17.07 -4.73 0.31
N TYR A 190 15.89 -4.83 0.91
CA TYR A 190 15.02 -3.67 1.11
C TYR A 190 15.66 -2.61 2.00
N ILE A 191 16.27 -3.01 3.12
CA ILE A 191 17.02 -2.08 4.00
C ILE A 191 18.11 -1.35 3.20
N SER A 192 18.92 -2.07 2.41
CA SER A 192 19.98 -1.47 1.57
C SER A 192 19.44 -0.51 0.49
N VAL A 193 18.21 -0.72 -0.01
CA VAL A 193 17.55 0.19 -0.94
C VAL A 193 17.02 1.43 -0.21
N LEU A 194 16.43 1.24 0.97
CA LEU A 194 15.89 2.32 1.79
C LEU A 194 16.97 3.26 2.31
N GLU A 195 18.12 2.75 2.74
CA GLU A 195 19.27 3.58 3.12
C GLU A 195 19.65 4.58 2.02
N ARG A 196 19.78 4.08 0.78
CA ARG A 196 20.12 4.92 -0.38
C ARG A 196 19.02 5.93 -0.71
N LEU A 197 17.75 5.53 -0.55
CA LEU A 197 16.59 6.39 -0.77
C LEU A 197 16.52 7.53 0.26
N VAL A 198 16.62 7.20 1.54
CA VAL A 198 16.58 8.14 2.67
C VAL A 198 17.72 9.14 2.55
N TYR A 199 18.95 8.67 2.30
CA TYR A 199 20.11 9.54 2.08
C TYR A 199 19.88 10.51 0.91
N ARG A 200 19.35 10.02 -0.21
CA ARG A 200 19.08 10.84 -1.40
C ARG A 200 17.94 11.84 -1.20
N LEU A 201 16.94 11.48 -0.39
CA LEU A 201 15.82 12.34 -0.03
C LEU A 201 16.18 13.34 1.07
N GLU A 202 17.41 13.31 1.60
CA GLU A 202 17.87 14.13 2.72
C GLU A 202 16.99 13.98 3.98
N ILE A 203 16.39 12.80 4.13
CA ILE A 203 15.57 12.45 5.28
C ILE A 203 16.51 12.09 6.43
N SER A 204 16.34 12.79 7.56
CA SER A 204 17.27 12.71 8.69
C SER A 204 16.66 12.09 9.94
N SER A 205 15.35 11.89 9.96
CA SER A 205 14.62 11.40 11.13
C SER A 205 13.47 10.47 10.73
N TRP A 206 13.01 9.70 11.71
CA TRP A 206 11.79 8.89 11.56
C TRP A 206 10.57 9.76 11.29
N GLU A 207 10.48 10.93 11.94
CA GLU A 207 9.40 11.88 11.77
C GLU A 207 9.31 12.39 10.33
N ASP A 208 10.46 12.65 9.68
CA ASP A 208 10.53 13.01 8.27
C ASP A 208 9.98 11.88 7.39
N VAL A 209 10.44 10.63 7.59
CA VAL A 209 9.93 9.45 6.86
C VAL A 209 8.42 9.34 7.03
N LYS A 210 7.95 9.36 8.27
CA LYS A 210 6.53 9.22 8.61
C LYS A 210 5.70 10.30 7.92
N SER A 211 6.15 11.56 7.97
CA SER A 211 5.43 12.67 7.32
C SER A 211 5.27 12.48 5.81
N GLU A 212 6.24 11.84 5.15
CA GLU A 212 6.14 11.50 3.73
C GLU A 212 5.21 10.30 3.50
N LEU A 213 5.27 9.27 4.35
CA LEU A 213 4.41 8.08 4.23
C LEU A 213 2.93 8.40 4.48
N GLU A 214 2.61 9.32 5.39
CA GLU A 214 1.24 9.76 5.69
C GLU A 214 0.52 10.39 4.49
N LYS A 215 1.27 10.86 3.48
CA LYS A 215 0.71 11.33 2.21
C LYS A 215 0.28 10.17 1.29
N PHE A 216 0.76 8.95 1.52
CA PHE A 216 0.41 7.75 0.76
C PHE A 216 -0.59 6.90 1.55
N LEU A 217 -0.57 5.57 1.39
CA LEU A 217 -1.34 4.67 2.25
C LEU A 217 -0.51 4.33 3.49
N TRP A 218 -0.76 5.05 4.57
CA TRP A 218 -0.12 4.84 5.85
C TRP A 218 -1.10 5.15 6.97
N TYR A 219 -1.36 4.18 7.85
CA TYR A 219 -2.21 4.41 9.01
C TYR A 219 -1.36 4.30 10.26
N ASP A 220 -1.08 5.45 10.90
CA ASP A 220 -0.11 5.57 12.00
C ASP A 220 -0.30 4.52 13.10
N ASN A 221 -1.55 4.28 13.51
CA ASN A 221 -1.88 3.32 14.58
C ASN A 221 -1.53 1.86 14.26
N ILE A 222 -1.36 1.52 12.98
CA ILE A 222 -1.09 0.15 12.52
C ILE A 222 0.31 0.03 11.92
N SER A 223 0.69 0.96 11.05
CA SER A 223 1.91 0.84 10.23
C SER A 223 3.16 1.41 10.91
N SER A 224 3.02 2.34 11.85
CA SER A 224 4.18 3.01 12.48
C SER A 224 5.07 2.15 13.35
N PRO A 225 4.57 1.15 14.12
CA PRO A 225 5.45 0.23 14.83
C PRO A 225 6.44 -0.47 13.88
N ASP A 226 5.95 -1.05 12.77
CA ASP A 226 6.79 -1.76 11.79
C ASP A 226 7.72 -0.79 11.04
N GLY A 227 7.21 0.38 10.65
CA GLY A 227 8.01 1.41 9.99
C GLY A 227 9.16 1.93 10.86
N TYR A 228 8.92 2.12 12.16
CA TYR A 228 9.95 2.55 13.10
C TYR A 228 11.03 1.50 13.29
N MET A 229 10.68 0.21 13.32
CA MET A 229 11.65 -0.88 13.36
C MET A 229 12.55 -0.87 12.13
N ILE A 230 11.97 -0.70 10.95
CA ILE A 230 12.73 -0.55 9.69
C ILE A 230 13.67 0.66 9.75
N TRP A 231 13.19 1.80 10.27
CA TRP A 231 14.03 2.98 10.45
C TRP A 231 15.23 2.70 11.36
N LYS A 232 15.02 1.98 12.46
CA LYS A 232 16.12 1.56 13.35
C LYS A 232 17.14 0.67 12.64
N GLU A 233 16.70 -0.21 11.77
CA GLU A 233 17.61 -1.05 10.98
C GLU A 233 18.43 -0.24 9.99
N ILE A 234 17.84 0.78 9.35
CA ILE A 234 18.53 1.74 8.48
C ILE A 234 19.61 2.51 9.26
N GLU A 235 19.27 3.05 10.45
CA GLU A 235 20.23 3.77 11.31
C GLU A 235 21.43 2.87 11.71
N ASN A 236 21.16 1.59 11.99
CA ASN A 236 22.17 0.62 12.43
C ASN A 236 23.01 0.05 11.28
N SER A 237 22.50 0.09 10.05
CA SER A 237 23.16 -0.45 8.87
C SER A 237 24.07 0.58 8.18
N SER A 238 23.83 1.88 8.43
CA SER A 238 24.69 2.96 7.96
C SER A 238 26.12 2.82 8.52
N PRO A 239 27.17 2.75 7.68
CA PRO A 239 28.55 2.64 8.11
C PRO A 239 29.11 3.92 8.79
N PHE A 240 28.28 4.97 8.94
CA PHE A 240 28.63 6.22 9.58
C PHE A 240 28.17 6.32 11.05
N SER A 241 27.55 5.27 11.58
CA SER A 241 27.05 5.19 12.96
C SER A 241 28.04 4.56 13.96
N ALA A 242 29.32 4.38 13.58
CA ALA A 242 30.39 3.84 14.43
C ALA A 242 31.56 4.81 14.60
#